data_AF-A0A8T0G9F8-F1
#
_entry.id   AF-A0A8T0G9F8-F1
#
_cell.length_a   1.000
_cell.length_b   1.000
_cell.length_c   1.000
_cell.angle_alpha   90.00
_cell.angle_beta   90.00
_cell.angle_gamma   90.00
#
_symmetry.space_group_name_H-M   'P 1'
#
loop_
_entity.id
_entity.type
_entity.pdbx_description
1 polymer ?
#
loop_
_entity_poly.entity_id
_entity_poly.type
_entity_poly.pdbx_seq_one_letter_code
_entity_poly.pdbx_strand_id
1 'polypeptide(L)'
;MVSSSFWRRRDGSFFGRSKLDCIFTPKMTLTCMLRFLLLENENVGTVFATDAILATLMCSPRSMYSWDIVVQKVGNKLFFDKRDASFDLLTVYETAQEPIPEEKDSINSVHSLSQEATFINRNFSQQILQKDGKKFAFKEPNPFASENEEVASVAYRYRKWKLDDETTLVARCELHSVAEVKGSEILLTVNALNEFDSRITGVDWRQKIENQRGAVLATELKNNANKLAKWTAQALLSGADQMKLGYVSRVHPKDNYNHTVLTLQGYKPKEFAGQINLNVNNMWGILKTVVDICMKLDEGKYLLVKDPNKPTVRLYSVPADAFENDYAEEPLPEV
;
A
#
# COMPACT_ATOMS: atom_id res chain seq x y z
N MET A 1 -10.65 14.81 -8.20
CA MET A 1 -9.72 13.74 -8.66
C MET A 1 -8.36 14.38 -8.87
N VAL A 2 -7.37 14.01 -8.07
CA VAL A 2 -6.33 14.97 -7.64
C VAL A 2 -4.92 14.40 -7.85
N SER A 3 -4.02 15.10 -8.55
CA SER A 3 -2.85 14.47 -9.19
C SER A 3 -1.58 15.33 -9.20
N SER A 4 -0.43 14.73 -8.88
CA SER A 4 0.84 15.19 -9.46
C SER A 4 0.99 14.58 -10.85
N SER A 5 1.86 15.15 -11.66
CA SER A 5 1.90 14.91 -13.09
C SER A 5 2.79 13.70 -13.45
N PHE A 6 2.26 12.73 -14.21
CA PHE A 6 2.85 11.39 -14.41
C PHE A 6 4.00 11.30 -15.44
N TRP A 7 4.66 10.14 -15.51
CA TRP A 7 5.76 9.88 -16.46
C TRP A 7 5.43 8.63 -17.33
N ARG A 8 5.74 8.65 -18.65
CA ARG A 8 5.22 7.69 -19.69
C ARG A 8 6.12 6.43 -19.88
N ARG A 9 5.89 5.62 -20.93
CA ARG A 9 6.71 4.50 -21.51
C ARG A 9 6.33 4.29 -23.00
N ARG A 10 7.15 3.77 -23.94
CA ARG A 10 8.56 3.29 -24.05
C ARG A 10 9.05 1.97 -23.39
N ASP A 11 10.18 1.55 -23.94
CA ASP A 11 10.60 0.22 -24.35
C ASP A 11 12.12 -0.01 -24.15
N GLY A 12 12.49 -1.19 -23.65
CA GLY A 12 13.64 -1.93 -24.18
C GLY A 12 15.09 -1.49 -23.94
N SER A 13 15.52 -1.05 -22.75
CA SER A 13 16.96 -1.09 -22.37
C SER A 13 17.19 -1.14 -20.85
N PHE A 14 18.33 -1.71 -20.42
CA PHE A 14 18.65 -1.99 -19.01
C PHE A 14 19.19 -0.77 -18.24
N PHE A 15 19.00 -0.77 -16.91
CA PHE A 15 19.13 0.39 -16.03
C PHE A 15 20.57 0.77 -15.63
N GLY A 16 20.82 2.09 -15.57
CA GLY A 16 21.87 2.69 -14.73
C GLY A 16 21.39 2.95 -13.30
N ARG A 17 22.34 3.02 -12.35
CA ARG A 17 22.06 3.35 -10.94
C ARG A 17 21.49 4.77 -10.82
N SER A 18 20.32 4.91 -10.20
CA SER A 18 19.83 6.21 -9.72
C SER A 18 19.16 6.02 -8.37
N LYS A 19 19.72 6.64 -7.32
CA LYS A 19 18.97 6.96 -6.11
C LYS A 19 17.98 8.06 -6.51
N LEU A 20 16.74 7.98 -6.04
CA LEU A 20 15.63 8.75 -6.56
C LEU A 20 15.01 9.59 -5.45
N ASP A 21 15.53 10.81 -5.32
CA ASP A 21 15.13 11.76 -4.29
C ASP A 21 13.84 12.48 -4.72
N CYS A 22 12.71 11.78 -4.63
CA CYS A 22 11.37 12.33 -4.83
C CYS A 22 10.62 12.39 -3.50
N ILE A 23 9.90 13.49 -3.25
CA ILE A 23 9.11 13.64 -2.02
C ILE A 23 7.89 12.70 -2.09
N PHE A 24 7.86 11.70 -1.20
CA PHE A 24 6.67 10.90 -0.92
C PHE A 24 5.87 11.64 0.15
N THR A 25 4.80 12.33 -0.28
CA THR A 25 3.99 13.20 0.60
C THR A 25 3.43 12.43 1.80
N PRO A 26 3.44 13.02 3.01
CA PRO A 26 3.02 12.33 4.23
C PRO A 26 1.56 11.87 4.13
N LYS A 27 1.33 10.61 4.49
CA LYS A 27 0.00 9.97 4.49
C LYS A 27 -0.80 10.36 5.74
N MET A 28 -1.00 11.66 5.98
CA MET A 28 -2.03 12.13 6.91
C MET A 28 -3.40 11.78 6.32
N THR A 29 -4.31 11.22 7.14
CA THR A 29 -5.58 10.70 6.65
C THR A 29 -6.74 11.64 6.98
N LEU A 30 -6.87 12.06 8.26
CA LEU A 30 -7.95 12.95 8.70
C LEU A 30 -7.94 14.32 7.99
N THR A 31 -6.86 15.09 8.10
CA THR A 31 -6.77 16.46 7.53
C THR A 31 -7.01 16.49 6.03
N CYS A 32 -6.57 15.44 5.33
CA CYS A 32 -6.67 15.30 3.88
C CYS A 32 -8.10 14.96 3.41
N MET A 33 -8.83 14.11 4.15
CA MET A 33 -10.25 13.87 3.86
C MET A 33 -11.16 14.99 4.37
N LEU A 34 -10.80 15.68 5.45
CA LEU A 34 -11.46 16.93 5.86
C LEU A 34 -11.39 17.98 4.75
N ARG A 35 -10.22 18.16 4.11
CA ARG A 35 -10.08 19.08 2.97
C ARG A 35 -10.86 18.64 1.73
N PHE A 36 -11.06 17.34 1.52
CA PHE A 36 -11.96 16.82 0.47
C PHE A 36 -13.44 17.05 0.81
N LEU A 37 -13.84 16.82 2.06
CA LEU A 37 -15.21 17.05 2.55
C LEU A 37 -15.60 18.53 2.54
N LEU A 38 -14.65 19.42 2.82
CA LEU A 38 -14.80 20.88 2.68
C LEU A 38 -15.00 21.32 1.22
N LEU A 39 -14.66 20.50 0.23
CA LEU A 39 -14.81 20.81 -1.21
C LEU A 39 -16.10 20.25 -1.84
N GLU A 40 -16.67 19.16 -1.32
CA GLU A 40 -17.86 18.49 -1.91
C GLU A 40 -19.16 18.61 -1.09
N ASN A 41 -19.21 19.51 -0.09
CA ASN A 41 -20.26 19.67 0.92
C ASN A 41 -20.34 18.52 1.94
N GLU A 42 -20.99 18.77 3.08
CA GLU A 42 -20.83 17.95 4.29
C GLU A 42 -21.41 16.52 4.23
N ASN A 43 -22.08 16.12 3.15
CA ASN A 43 -22.92 14.91 3.09
C ASN A 43 -22.49 13.87 2.03
N VAL A 44 -21.20 13.82 1.67
CA VAL A 44 -20.68 12.88 0.64
C VAL A 44 -20.74 11.41 1.10
N GLY A 45 -20.57 11.14 2.39
CA GLY A 45 -20.62 9.78 2.95
C GLY A 45 -20.61 9.75 4.48
N THR A 46 -20.64 8.54 5.04
CA THR A 46 -20.64 8.27 6.49
C THR A 46 -19.36 7.58 6.96
N VAL A 47 -18.60 6.93 6.07
CA VAL A 47 -17.35 6.23 6.43
C VAL A 47 -16.20 6.70 5.56
N PHE A 48 -15.05 6.99 6.19
CA PHE A 48 -13.91 7.62 5.56
C PHE A 48 -12.61 6.87 5.87
N ALA A 49 -11.83 6.52 4.84
CA ALA A 49 -10.57 5.77 4.97
C ALA A 49 -9.59 5.98 3.79
N THR A 50 -8.36 5.47 3.90
CA THR A 50 -7.45 5.24 2.76
C THR A 50 -7.51 3.79 2.28
N ASP A 51 -7.14 3.55 1.03
CA ASP A 51 -7.01 2.20 0.47
C ASP A 51 -6.03 1.29 1.23
N ALA A 52 -4.97 1.83 1.83
CA ALA A 52 -4.03 1.09 2.68
C ALA A 52 -4.70 0.57 3.98
N ILE A 53 -5.52 1.40 4.61
CA ILE A 53 -6.31 1.04 5.80
C ILE A 53 -7.38 0.01 5.42
N LEU A 54 -8.13 0.27 4.35
CA LEU A 54 -9.16 -0.65 3.85
C LEU A 54 -8.58 -2.01 3.44
N ALA A 55 -7.45 -2.03 2.73
CA ALA A 55 -6.77 -3.26 2.34
C ALA A 55 -6.31 -4.07 3.57
N THR A 56 -5.86 -3.39 4.63
CA THR A 56 -5.47 -4.06 5.89
C THR A 56 -6.68 -4.69 6.59
N LEU A 57 -7.84 -4.00 6.64
CA LEU A 57 -9.09 -4.58 7.16
C LEU A 57 -9.58 -5.75 6.29
N MET A 58 -9.68 -5.54 4.96
CA MET A 58 -10.17 -6.53 3.99
C MET A 58 -9.31 -7.81 3.92
N CYS A 59 -7.99 -7.69 4.13
CA CYS A 59 -7.06 -8.82 4.09
C CYS A 59 -6.64 -9.32 5.47
N SER A 60 -7.23 -8.78 6.55
CA SER A 60 -6.91 -9.12 7.94
C SER A 60 -6.81 -10.62 8.30
N PRO A 61 -7.58 -11.56 7.71
CA PRO A 61 -7.42 -12.99 8.00
C PRO A 61 -6.10 -13.60 7.53
N ARG A 62 -5.34 -12.91 6.66
CA ARG A 62 -4.00 -13.32 6.21
C ARG A 62 -2.87 -12.70 7.02
N SER A 63 -3.19 -11.78 7.94
CA SER A 63 -2.19 -11.02 8.69
C SER A 63 -1.68 -11.84 9.88
N MET A 64 -0.38 -12.12 9.90
CA MET A 64 0.28 -12.75 11.03
C MET A 64 0.69 -11.69 12.04
N TYR A 65 1.45 -10.69 11.57
CA TYR A 65 1.94 -9.61 12.42
C TYR A 65 0.82 -8.72 12.95
N SER A 66 1.08 -8.12 14.11
CA SER A 66 0.22 -7.11 14.72
C SER A 66 0.17 -5.85 13.85
N TRP A 67 -1.00 -5.24 13.82
CA TRP A 67 -1.24 -3.90 13.29
C TRP A 67 -2.40 -3.30 14.08
N ASP A 68 -2.50 -1.98 14.02
CA ASP A 68 -3.61 -1.25 14.63
C ASP A 68 -4.10 -0.12 13.74
N ILE A 69 -5.36 0.25 13.95
CA ILE A 69 -6.09 1.27 13.20
C ILE A 69 -6.92 2.06 14.21
N VAL A 70 -6.76 3.38 14.23
CA VAL A 70 -7.59 4.30 15.01
C VAL A 70 -8.93 4.44 14.31
N VAL A 71 -10.01 4.38 15.08
CA VAL A 71 -11.37 4.66 14.59
C VAL A 71 -11.93 5.81 15.42
N GLN A 72 -12.28 6.91 14.77
CA GLN A 72 -12.93 8.05 15.41
C GLN A 72 -14.39 8.12 14.92
N LYS A 73 -15.34 8.10 15.87
CA LYS A 73 -16.76 8.32 15.60
C LYS A 73 -17.15 9.72 16.06
N VAL A 74 -17.69 10.52 15.13
CA VAL A 74 -18.20 11.88 15.37
C VAL A 74 -19.57 11.97 14.71
N GLY A 75 -20.64 12.14 15.49
CA GLY A 75 -22.01 11.96 15.02
C GLY A 75 -22.21 10.62 14.31
N ASN A 76 -22.85 10.66 13.13
CA ASN A 76 -23.04 9.50 12.26
C ASN A 76 -21.88 9.29 11.25
N LYS A 77 -20.67 9.77 11.55
CA LYS A 77 -19.48 9.65 10.69
C LYS A 77 -18.37 8.86 11.38
N LEU A 78 -17.77 7.93 10.64
CA LEU A 78 -16.60 7.15 11.04
C LEU A 78 -15.39 7.55 10.20
N PHE A 79 -14.28 7.81 10.88
CA PHE A 79 -12.97 8.04 10.27
C PHE A 79 -12.03 6.94 10.72
N PHE A 80 -11.44 6.21 9.78
CA PHE A 80 -10.37 5.26 10.04
C PHE A 80 -9.02 5.91 9.72
N ASP A 81 -8.12 5.97 10.69
CA ASP A 81 -6.77 6.51 10.56
C ASP A 81 -5.72 5.52 11.12
N LYS A 82 -4.45 5.77 10.85
CA LYS A 82 -3.29 5.04 11.37
C LYS A 82 -2.56 5.90 12.40
N ARG A 83 -1.89 5.28 13.38
CA ARG A 83 -1.13 6.02 14.40
C ARG A 83 0.21 6.53 13.90
N ASP A 84 0.95 5.71 13.14
CA ASP A 84 2.37 5.94 12.91
C ASP A 84 2.81 5.73 11.44
N ALA A 85 4.12 5.87 11.22
CA ALA A 85 4.79 5.52 9.98
C ALA A 85 5.14 4.02 9.87
N SER A 86 5.09 3.25 10.96
CA SER A 86 5.38 1.81 10.94
C SER A 86 4.32 1.02 10.17
N PHE A 87 3.06 1.48 10.20
CA PHE A 87 1.95 0.97 9.38
C PHE A 87 2.24 1.00 7.86
N ASP A 88 3.09 1.93 7.39
CA ASP A 88 3.48 2.04 5.98
C ASP A 88 4.61 1.09 5.57
N LEU A 89 5.26 0.39 6.52
CA LEU A 89 6.34 -0.54 6.23
C LEU A 89 5.80 -1.83 5.60
N LEU A 90 6.45 -2.24 4.51
CA LEU A 90 6.11 -3.47 3.81
C LEU A 90 6.69 -4.69 4.52
N THR A 91 5.82 -5.57 5.02
CA THR A 91 6.23 -6.83 5.65
C THR A 91 7.00 -7.72 4.68
N VAL A 92 8.00 -8.44 5.17
CA VAL A 92 8.79 -9.41 4.39
C VAL A 92 8.72 -10.76 5.08
N TYR A 93 8.40 -11.81 4.32
CA TYR A 93 8.37 -13.20 4.79
C TYR A 93 7.32 -13.48 5.90
N GLU A 94 6.35 -12.58 6.09
CA GLU A 94 5.33 -12.60 7.15
C GLU A 94 4.54 -13.91 7.25
N THR A 95 4.25 -14.56 6.12
CA THR A 95 3.41 -15.78 6.07
C THR A 95 4.21 -17.01 5.70
N ALA A 96 5.55 -16.92 5.74
CA ALA A 96 6.41 -18.08 5.56
C ALA A 96 6.19 -19.12 6.67
N GLN A 97 6.47 -20.37 6.34
CA GLN A 97 6.33 -21.49 7.28
C GLN A 97 7.41 -21.49 8.35
N GLU A 98 8.61 -21.04 7.99
CA GLU A 98 9.74 -20.86 8.90
C GLU A 98 10.00 -19.35 9.02
N PRO A 99 10.05 -18.79 10.24
CA PRO A 99 10.35 -17.38 10.43
C PRO A 99 11.81 -17.10 10.07
N ILE A 100 12.11 -15.84 9.74
CA ILE A 100 13.49 -15.41 9.54
C ILE A 100 14.22 -15.50 10.89
N PRO A 101 15.42 -16.12 10.97
CA PRO A 101 16.18 -16.17 12.20
C PRO A 101 16.46 -14.76 12.78
N GLU A 102 16.07 -14.54 14.02
CA GLU A 102 16.30 -13.27 14.72
C GLU A 102 17.74 -13.18 15.22
N GLU A 103 18.62 -12.67 14.36
CA GLU A 103 19.95 -12.22 14.74
C GLU A 103 19.93 -10.72 15.07
N LYS A 104 20.37 -10.38 16.28
CA LYS A 104 20.46 -8.98 16.72
C LYS A 104 21.39 -8.18 15.79
N ASP A 105 20.96 -6.98 15.42
CA ASP A 105 21.69 -6.05 14.54
C ASP A 105 21.97 -6.60 13.12
N SER A 106 21.26 -7.66 12.71
CA SER A 106 21.36 -8.25 11.37
C SER A 106 20.60 -7.44 10.33
N ILE A 107 21.21 -7.28 9.14
CA ILE A 107 20.58 -6.71 7.94
C ILE A 107 19.36 -7.51 7.45
N ASN A 108 19.15 -8.72 8.00
CA ASN A 108 18.02 -9.60 7.71
C ASN A 108 17.00 -9.61 8.87
N SER A 109 17.11 -8.72 9.86
CA SER A 109 16.04 -8.57 10.86
C SER A 109 14.72 -8.16 10.21
N VAL A 110 13.58 -8.53 10.80
CA VAL A 110 12.24 -8.21 10.27
C VAL A 110 12.07 -6.70 10.05
N HIS A 111 12.61 -5.87 10.95
CA HIS A 111 12.56 -4.41 10.83
C HIS A 111 13.42 -3.91 9.65
N SER A 112 14.69 -4.31 9.58
CA SER A 112 15.61 -3.90 8.50
C SER A 112 15.12 -4.32 7.11
N LEU A 113 14.58 -5.54 6.98
CA LEU A 113 13.99 -6.02 5.73
C LEU A 113 12.73 -5.26 5.36
N SER A 114 11.92 -4.85 6.34
CA SER A 114 10.69 -4.08 6.07
C SER A 114 11.02 -2.64 5.64
N GLN A 115 12.04 -2.01 6.23
CA GLN A 115 12.58 -0.73 5.76
C GLN A 115 13.14 -0.84 4.34
N GLU A 116 13.99 -1.84 4.08
CA GLU A 116 14.59 -2.10 2.77
C GLU A 116 13.51 -2.35 1.69
N ALA A 117 12.54 -3.23 1.95
CA ALA A 117 11.45 -3.52 1.03
C ALA A 117 10.63 -2.25 0.70
N THR A 118 10.39 -1.39 1.71
CA THR A 118 9.70 -0.11 1.53
C THR A 118 10.51 0.85 0.68
N PHE A 119 11.83 0.94 0.90
CA PHE A 119 12.74 1.77 0.09
C PHE A 119 12.84 1.27 -1.35
N ILE A 120 12.98 -0.05 -1.56
CA ILE A 120 12.94 -0.69 -2.89
C ILE A 120 11.64 -0.33 -3.61
N ASN A 121 10.49 -0.46 -2.94
CA ASN A 121 9.18 -0.23 -3.57
C ASN A 121 8.97 1.24 -3.94
N ARG A 122 9.36 2.17 -3.06
CA ARG A 122 9.41 3.63 -3.34
C ARG A 122 10.26 3.92 -4.56
N ASN A 123 11.53 3.53 -4.57
CA ASN A 123 12.45 3.76 -5.69
C ASN A 123 11.92 3.13 -6.99
N PHE A 124 11.51 1.87 -6.94
CA PHE A 124 11.01 1.13 -8.10
C PHE A 124 9.79 1.81 -8.74
N SER A 125 8.85 2.31 -7.93
CA SER A 125 7.64 2.99 -8.43
C SER A 125 7.96 4.18 -9.34
N GLN A 126 9.03 4.92 -9.05
CA GLN A 126 9.46 6.10 -9.80
C GLN A 126 10.49 5.74 -10.90
N GLN A 127 11.37 4.78 -10.62
CA GLN A 127 12.43 4.33 -11.52
C GLN A 127 11.89 3.76 -12.84
N ILE A 128 10.74 3.08 -12.83
CA ILE A 128 10.20 2.46 -14.05
C ILE A 128 9.50 3.42 -15.02
N LEU A 129 9.45 4.73 -14.73
CA LEU A 129 8.70 5.74 -15.49
C LEU A 129 9.63 6.59 -16.38
N GLN A 130 9.12 7.13 -17.50
CA GLN A 130 9.88 8.08 -18.34
C GLN A 130 9.84 9.51 -17.80
N LYS A 131 10.93 9.93 -17.16
CA LYS A 131 11.13 11.30 -16.66
C LYS A 131 11.13 12.40 -17.73
N ASP A 132 11.24 12.03 -19.01
CA ASP A 132 11.16 12.97 -20.15
C ASP A 132 9.85 12.82 -20.94
N GLY A 133 8.87 12.09 -20.39
CA GLY A 133 7.61 11.75 -21.06
C GLY A 133 6.51 12.80 -20.92
N LYS A 134 5.47 12.72 -21.77
CA LYS A 134 4.26 13.51 -21.57
C LYS A 134 3.63 13.16 -20.23
N LYS A 135 3.38 14.21 -19.45
CA LYS A 135 2.65 14.16 -18.19
C LYS A 135 1.15 13.93 -18.39
N PHE A 136 0.64 12.83 -17.83
CA PHE A 136 -0.80 12.66 -17.62
C PHE A 136 -1.20 13.46 -16.37
N ALA A 137 -2.31 14.19 -16.45
CA ALA A 137 -2.83 15.01 -15.37
C ALA A 137 -4.33 14.79 -15.26
N PHE A 138 -4.82 14.57 -14.03
CA PHE A 138 -6.24 14.61 -13.74
C PHE A 138 -6.71 16.06 -13.56
N LYS A 139 -8.03 16.26 -13.41
CA LYS A 139 -8.66 17.59 -13.35
C LYS A 139 -8.11 18.50 -12.24
N GLU A 140 -7.79 17.96 -11.06
CA GLU A 140 -7.30 18.74 -9.92
C GLU A 140 -5.81 18.44 -9.65
N PRO A 141 -5.01 19.41 -9.19
CA PRO A 141 -3.58 19.24 -8.85
C PRO A 141 -3.38 18.64 -7.46
N ASN A 142 -2.30 17.85 -7.26
CA ASN A 142 -1.98 17.09 -6.03
C ASN A 142 -2.31 17.88 -4.75
N PRO A 143 -3.15 17.37 -3.81
CA PRO A 143 -3.60 18.18 -2.69
C PRO A 143 -2.54 18.28 -1.57
N PHE A 144 -1.39 17.64 -1.75
CA PHE A 144 -0.29 17.53 -0.79
C PHE A 144 1.04 18.05 -1.33
N ALA A 145 1.06 18.61 -2.54
CA ALA A 145 2.23 19.26 -3.10
C ALA A 145 2.14 20.77 -2.88
N SER A 146 3.19 21.38 -2.33
CA SER A 146 3.33 22.83 -2.34
C SER A 146 3.62 23.33 -3.76
N GLU A 147 3.32 24.61 -4.04
CA GLU A 147 3.82 25.26 -5.25
C GLU A 147 5.36 25.22 -5.23
N ASN A 148 5.96 24.61 -6.25
CA ASN A 148 7.39 24.34 -6.46
C ASN A 148 7.99 23.05 -5.84
N GLU A 149 7.20 22.11 -5.30
CA GLU A 149 7.73 20.80 -4.86
C GLU A 149 7.74 19.72 -5.97
N GLU A 150 8.88 19.06 -6.17
CA GLU A 150 8.97 17.82 -6.98
C GLU A 150 8.50 16.60 -6.17
N VAL A 151 7.18 16.47 -6.05
CA VAL A 151 6.53 15.29 -5.48
C VAL A 151 6.61 14.07 -6.39
N ALA A 152 6.59 12.88 -5.80
CA ALA A 152 6.52 11.61 -6.51
C ALA A 152 5.33 11.54 -7.49
N SER A 153 5.49 10.76 -8.56
CA SER A 153 4.45 10.47 -9.55
C SER A 153 3.38 9.56 -8.94
N VAL A 154 2.27 10.16 -8.49
CA VAL A 154 1.11 9.49 -7.91
C VAL A 154 -0.17 10.30 -8.18
N ALA A 155 -1.31 9.63 -8.27
CA ALA A 155 -2.61 10.28 -8.26
C ALA A 155 -3.56 9.67 -7.23
N TYR A 156 -4.36 10.56 -6.67
CA TYR A 156 -5.37 10.28 -5.66
C TYR A 156 -6.75 10.29 -6.29
N ARG A 157 -7.36 9.10 -6.34
CA ARG A 157 -8.73 8.87 -6.78
C ARG A 157 -9.60 8.63 -5.56
N TYR A 158 -10.34 9.66 -5.15
CA TYR A 158 -11.42 9.50 -4.19
C TYR A 158 -12.57 8.74 -4.86
N ARG A 159 -13.05 7.67 -4.21
CA ARG A 159 -14.14 6.82 -4.72
C ARG A 159 -15.17 6.60 -3.63
N LYS A 160 -16.42 6.41 -4.06
CA LYS A 160 -17.59 6.19 -3.21
C LYS A 160 -18.18 4.81 -3.48
N TRP A 161 -18.54 4.10 -2.41
CA TRP A 161 -19.26 2.83 -2.44
C TRP A 161 -20.42 2.87 -1.46
N LYS A 162 -21.58 2.39 -1.89
CA LYS A 162 -22.73 2.14 -1.02
C LYS A 162 -22.55 0.77 -0.38
N LEU A 163 -22.45 0.71 0.96
CA LEU A 163 -22.31 -0.56 1.71
C LEU A 163 -23.68 -1.13 2.10
N ASP A 164 -24.63 -0.25 2.41
CA ASP A 164 -26.06 -0.50 2.60
C ASP A 164 -26.83 0.81 2.39
N ASP A 165 -28.11 0.88 2.77
CA ASP A 165 -28.97 2.05 2.49
C ASP A 165 -28.56 3.33 3.23
N GLU A 166 -27.94 3.22 4.41
CA GLU A 166 -27.52 4.36 5.24
C GLU A 166 -26.00 4.56 5.21
N THR A 167 -25.23 3.50 4.92
CA THR A 167 -23.78 3.49 5.02
C THR A 167 -23.11 3.71 3.66
N THR A 168 -22.43 4.84 3.53
CA THR A 168 -21.63 5.20 2.36
C THR A 168 -20.16 5.31 2.74
N LEU A 169 -19.34 4.44 2.15
CA LEU A 169 -17.89 4.50 2.23
C LEU A 169 -17.33 5.45 1.16
N VAL A 170 -16.48 6.37 1.58
CA VAL A 170 -15.60 7.18 0.74
C VAL A 170 -14.16 6.82 1.08
N ALA A 171 -13.34 6.52 0.06
CA ALA A 171 -11.93 6.25 0.30
C ALA A 171 -11.02 6.96 -0.70
N ARG A 172 -9.85 7.40 -0.22
CA ARG A 172 -8.74 7.84 -1.07
C ARG A 172 -7.99 6.59 -1.56
N CYS A 173 -7.89 6.43 -2.88
CA CYS A 173 -7.13 5.34 -3.50
C CYS A 173 -6.00 5.88 -4.38
N GLU A 174 -4.92 5.10 -4.49
CA GLU A 174 -3.68 5.52 -5.15
C GLU A 174 -3.47 4.82 -6.51
N LEU A 175 -2.93 5.57 -7.48
CA LEU A 175 -2.53 5.10 -8.81
C LEU A 175 -1.10 5.58 -9.09
N HIS A 176 -0.24 4.68 -9.56
CA HIS A 176 1.22 4.92 -9.59
C HIS A 176 1.74 5.24 -11.00
N SER A 177 1.05 4.80 -12.06
CA SER A 177 1.42 5.14 -13.44
C SER A 177 0.27 5.00 -14.45
N VAL A 178 0.50 5.53 -15.64
CA VAL A 178 -0.32 5.30 -16.84
C VAL A 178 0.54 4.60 -17.90
N ALA A 179 -0.06 3.75 -18.73
CA ALA A 179 0.54 3.26 -19.95
C ALA A 179 -0.45 3.37 -21.10
N GLU A 180 0.05 3.42 -22.33
CA GLU A 180 -0.80 3.35 -23.52
C GLU A 180 -0.75 1.93 -24.10
N VAL A 181 -1.92 1.34 -24.34
CA VAL A 181 -2.06 0.02 -24.96
C VAL A 181 -3.09 0.14 -26.07
N LYS A 182 -2.66 -0.10 -27.32
CA LYS A 182 -3.50 0.00 -28.53
C LYS A 182 -4.23 1.35 -28.67
N GLY A 183 -3.55 2.46 -28.36
CA GLY A 183 -4.11 3.81 -28.42
C GLY A 183 -5.04 4.19 -27.26
N SER A 184 -5.25 3.31 -26.27
CA SER A 184 -6.01 3.60 -25.05
C SER A 184 -5.08 3.76 -23.85
N GLU A 185 -5.29 4.79 -23.04
CA GLU A 185 -4.60 4.98 -21.77
C GLU A 185 -5.18 4.03 -20.72
N ILE A 186 -4.31 3.23 -20.09
CA ILE A 186 -4.65 2.31 -18.99
C ILE A 186 -3.93 2.73 -17.71
N LEU A 187 -4.64 2.63 -16.59
CA LEU A 187 -4.19 3.07 -15.29
C LEU A 187 -3.64 1.92 -14.48
N LEU A 188 -2.53 2.17 -13.78
CA LEU A 188 -1.68 1.13 -13.22
C LEU A 188 -1.36 1.36 -11.74
N THR A 189 -1.45 0.29 -10.96
CA THR A 189 -0.71 0.16 -9.70
C THR A 189 0.60 -0.58 -9.95
N VAL A 190 1.66 -0.17 -9.26
CA VAL A 190 3.02 -0.70 -9.42
C VAL A 190 3.57 -1.04 -8.04
N ASN A 191 4.04 -2.26 -7.83
CA ASN A 191 4.68 -2.69 -6.59
C ASN A 191 5.95 -3.51 -6.91
N ALA A 192 6.89 -3.58 -5.98
CA ALA A 192 8.09 -4.39 -6.06
C ALA A 192 8.09 -5.51 -5.01
N LEU A 193 8.25 -6.75 -5.47
CA LEU A 193 8.69 -7.89 -4.66
C LEU A 193 10.21 -7.86 -4.54
N ASN A 194 10.72 -8.27 -3.37
CA ASN A 194 12.14 -8.18 -3.01
C ASN A 194 12.73 -9.55 -2.57
N GLU A 195 13.81 -9.99 -3.23
CA GLU A 195 14.64 -11.13 -2.82
C GLU A 195 15.88 -10.63 -2.08
N PHE A 196 16.07 -11.09 -0.84
CA PHE A 196 17.22 -10.70 0.01
C PHE A 196 18.31 -11.79 0.06
N ASP A 197 17.93 -13.07 0.20
CA ASP A 197 18.86 -14.19 0.14
C ASP A 197 18.14 -15.43 -0.43
N SER A 198 18.57 -15.90 -1.61
CA SER A 198 17.94 -17.02 -2.33
C SER A 198 17.95 -18.33 -1.53
N ARG A 199 18.88 -18.48 -0.56
CA ARG A 199 19.01 -19.66 0.30
C ARG A 199 17.96 -19.68 1.41
N ILE A 200 17.48 -18.50 1.81
CA ILE A 200 16.42 -18.32 2.80
C ILE A 200 15.06 -18.25 2.09
N THR A 201 14.94 -17.48 1.00
CA THR A 201 13.68 -17.37 0.26
C THR A 201 13.27 -18.69 -0.41
N GLY A 202 14.24 -19.58 -0.67
CA GLY A 202 14.06 -20.96 -1.12
C GLY A 202 14.15 -21.17 -2.63
N VAL A 203 14.16 -20.09 -3.41
CA VAL A 203 14.24 -20.12 -4.88
C VAL A 203 15.11 -18.96 -5.36
N ASP A 204 16.19 -19.26 -6.08
CA ASP A 204 17.03 -18.24 -6.73
C ASP A 204 16.30 -17.65 -7.94
N TRP A 205 15.89 -16.38 -7.83
CA TRP A 205 15.17 -15.70 -8.89
C TRP A 205 16.01 -15.53 -10.16
N ARG A 206 17.32 -15.31 -10.08
CA ARG A 206 18.17 -15.12 -11.28
C ARG A 206 18.18 -16.35 -12.17
N GLN A 207 18.16 -17.54 -11.56
CA GLN A 207 18.11 -18.81 -12.30
C GLN A 207 16.69 -19.20 -12.76
N LYS A 208 15.65 -18.74 -12.05
CA LYS A 208 14.29 -19.28 -12.18
C LYS A 208 13.26 -18.33 -12.78
N ILE A 209 13.50 -17.01 -12.79
CA ILE A 209 12.51 -16.01 -13.23
C ILE A 209 12.23 -16.03 -14.74
N GLU A 210 13.11 -16.63 -15.56
CA GLU A 210 12.84 -16.79 -16.99
C GLU A 210 12.01 -18.05 -17.26
N ASN A 211 12.49 -19.21 -16.77
CA ASN A 211 11.94 -20.52 -17.11
C ASN A 211 10.85 -21.05 -16.15
N GLN A 212 10.78 -20.54 -14.91
CA GLN A 212 9.93 -21.07 -13.83
C GLN A 212 9.19 -19.97 -13.07
N ARG A 213 8.68 -18.95 -13.78
CA ARG A 213 7.91 -17.80 -13.24
C ARG A 213 6.82 -18.20 -12.25
N GLY A 214 6.07 -19.27 -12.58
CA GLY A 214 5.01 -19.78 -11.71
C GLY A 214 5.53 -20.31 -10.36
N ALA A 215 6.71 -20.92 -10.32
CA ALA A 215 7.32 -21.41 -9.08
C ALA A 215 7.85 -20.25 -8.21
N VAL A 216 8.43 -19.22 -8.83
CA VAL A 216 8.85 -18.00 -8.13
C VAL A 216 7.62 -17.31 -7.52
N LEU A 217 6.57 -17.08 -8.31
CA LEU A 217 5.34 -16.46 -7.81
C LEU A 217 4.64 -17.31 -6.74
N ALA A 218 4.60 -18.64 -6.88
CA ALA A 218 4.00 -19.52 -5.86
C ALA A 218 4.78 -19.47 -4.53
N THR A 219 6.11 -19.36 -4.58
CA THR A 219 6.96 -19.18 -3.40
C THR A 219 6.66 -17.85 -2.71
N GLU A 220 6.56 -16.77 -3.48
CA GLU A 220 6.18 -15.45 -2.97
C GLU A 220 4.75 -15.42 -2.42
N LEU A 221 3.82 -16.16 -3.01
CA LEU A 221 2.46 -16.30 -2.50
C LEU A 221 2.38 -17.10 -1.20
N LYS A 222 3.30 -18.04 -0.95
CA LYS A 222 3.44 -18.70 0.35
C LYS A 222 3.99 -17.72 1.39
N ASN A 223 5.08 -17.04 1.07
CA ASN A 223 5.87 -16.29 2.06
C ASN A 223 5.38 -14.86 2.33
N ASN A 224 4.70 -14.24 1.36
CA ASN A 224 4.26 -12.83 1.39
C ASN A 224 2.74 -12.71 1.12
N ALA A 225 1.94 -13.68 1.56
CA ALA A 225 0.51 -13.82 1.20
C ALA A 225 -0.34 -12.60 1.60
N ASN A 226 -0.05 -11.99 2.75
CA ASN A 226 -0.73 -10.78 3.25
C ASN A 226 -0.38 -9.55 2.41
N LYS A 227 0.92 -9.29 2.19
CA LYS A 227 1.44 -8.19 1.35
C LYS A 227 0.84 -8.23 -0.06
N LEU A 228 0.87 -9.39 -0.72
CA LEU A 228 0.29 -9.57 -2.05
C LEU A 228 -1.23 -9.39 -2.07
N ALA A 229 -1.94 -9.84 -1.04
CA ALA A 229 -3.37 -9.60 -0.90
C ALA A 229 -3.69 -8.10 -0.73
N LYS A 230 -2.96 -7.37 0.13
CA LYS A 230 -3.14 -5.92 0.34
C LYS A 230 -2.93 -5.13 -0.96
N TRP A 231 -1.87 -5.40 -1.72
CA TRP A 231 -1.65 -4.73 -3.02
C TRP A 231 -2.75 -5.04 -4.05
N THR A 232 -3.25 -6.27 -4.06
CA THR A 232 -4.36 -6.67 -4.96
C THR A 232 -5.64 -5.95 -4.57
N ALA A 233 -5.92 -5.83 -3.27
CA ALA A 233 -7.04 -5.07 -2.73
C ALA A 233 -6.94 -3.57 -3.10
N GLN A 234 -5.77 -2.95 -2.93
CA GLN A 234 -5.52 -1.56 -3.35
C GLN A 234 -5.76 -1.36 -4.86
N ALA A 235 -5.29 -2.28 -5.71
CA ALA A 235 -5.51 -2.20 -7.16
C ALA A 235 -6.99 -2.33 -7.57
N LEU A 236 -7.77 -3.16 -6.86
CA LEU A 236 -9.22 -3.26 -7.02
C LEU A 236 -9.95 -2.00 -6.51
N LEU A 237 -9.53 -1.48 -5.36
CA LEU A 237 -10.06 -0.27 -4.74
C LEU A 237 -9.76 0.98 -5.56
N SER A 238 -8.56 1.15 -6.11
CA SER A 238 -8.26 2.27 -7.01
C SER A 238 -8.94 2.14 -8.37
N GLY A 239 -9.31 0.92 -8.78
CA GLY A 239 -9.87 0.66 -10.10
C GLY A 239 -8.80 0.85 -11.18
N ALA A 240 -7.63 0.26 -10.94
CA ALA A 240 -6.57 0.13 -11.93
C ALA A 240 -6.91 -0.98 -12.95
N ASP A 241 -6.58 -0.75 -14.22
CA ASP A 241 -6.80 -1.69 -15.31
C ASP A 241 -5.81 -2.87 -15.23
N GLN A 242 -4.59 -2.59 -14.78
CA GLN A 242 -3.57 -3.60 -14.48
C GLN A 242 -2.82 -3.25 -13.19
N MET A 243 -2.33 -4.28 -12.51
CA MET A 243 -1.30 -4.19 -11.48
C MET A 243 0.00 -4.77 -12.02
N LYS A 244 1.13 -4.12 -11.73
CA LYS A 244 2.46 -4.58 -12.16
C LYS A 244 3.33 -4.91 -10.94
N LEU A 245 3.95 -6.09 -10.98
CA LEU A 245 4.87 -6.58 -9.95
C LEU A 245 6.28 -6.64 -10.52
N GLY A 246 7.17 -5.78 -10.00
CA GLY A 246 8.60 -5.86 -10.22
C GLY A 246 9.22 -6.95 -9.35
N TYR A 247 10.20 -7.65 -9.89
CA TYR A 247 11.02 -8.61 -9.14
C TYR A 247 12.41 -8.00 -8.98
N VAL A 248 12.72 -7.56 -7.77
CA VAL A 248 13.97 -6.88 -7.42
C VAL A 248 14.77 -7.80 -6.48
N SER A 249 16.07 -7.95 -6.72
CA SER A 249 16.95 -8.78 -5.89
C SER A 249 18.19 -8.00 -5.45
N ARG A 250 18.69 -8.24 -4.23
CA ARG A 250 20.02 -7.76 -3.81
C ARG A 250 21.09 -8.24 -4.79
N VAL A 251 22.09 -7.42 -5.09
CA VAL A 251 23.24 -7.81 -5.96
C VAL A 251 24.06 -8.92 -5.30
N HIS A 252 24.22 -8.84 -3.99
CA HIS A 252 24.87 -9.85 -3.17
C HIS A 252 24.08 -10.00 -1.85
N PRO A 253 23.83 -11.21 -1.31
CA PRO A 253 22.95 -11.38 -0.15
C PRO A 253 23.36 -10.60 1.11
N LYS A 254 24.66 -10.30 1.26
CA LYS A 254 25.21 -9.50 2.37
C LYS A 254 25.20 -7.98 2.13
N ASP A 255 24.64 -7.50 1.02
CA ASP A 255 24.60 -6.08 0.64
C ASP A 255 23.13 -5.66 0.42
N ASN A 256 22.58 -4.93 1.39
CA ASN A 256 21.22 -4.40 1.37
C ASN A 256 21.10 -2.99 0.75
N TYR A 257 22.17 -2.46 0.15
CA TYR A 257 22.17 -1.15 -0.51
C TYR A 257 22.11 -1.26 -2.05
N ASN A 258 22.66 -2.33 -2.62
CA ASN A 258 22.69 -2.53 -4.07
C ASN A 258 21.68 -3.59 -4.52
N HIS A 259 20.70 -3.16 -5.32
CA HIS A 259 19.67 -4.03 -5.88
C HIS A 259 19.69 -4.05 -7.41
N THR A 260 19.03 -5.04 -8.01
CA THR A 260 18.85 -5.15 -9.46
C THR A 260 17.42 -5.58 -9.77
N VAL A 261 16.79 -4.91 -10.72
CA VAL A 261 15.49 -5.30 -11.28
C VAL A 261 15.71 -6.47 -12.25
N LEU A 262 15.13 -7.63 -11.94
CA LEU A 262 15.24 -8.83 -12.77
C LEU A 262 14.14 -8.86 -13.85
N THR A 263 12.89 -8.59 -13.48
CA THR A 263 11.77 -8.54 -14.42
C THR A 263 10.60 -7.71 -13.90
N LEU A 264 9.62 -7.48 -14.78
CA LEU A 264 8.35 -6.83 -14.47
C LEU A 264 7.20 -7.64 -15.09
N GLN A 265 6.29 -8.14 -14.25
CA GLN A 265 5.12 -8.90 -14.69
C GLN A 265 3.84 -8.06 -14.48
N GLY A 266 2.91 -8.13 -15.43
CA GLY A 266 1.64 -7.40 -15.38
C GLY A 266 0.44 -8.34 -15.31
N TYR A 267 -0.52 -8.03 -14.46
CA TYR A 267 -1.74 -8.80 -14.24
C TYR A 267 -2.95 -7.87 -14.20
N LYS A 268 -4.14 -8.36 -14.56
CA LYS A 268 -5.38 -7.65 -14.22
C LYS A 268 -5.74 -7.95 -12.75
N PRO A 269 -6.10 -6.96 -11.92
CA PRO A 269 -6.31 -7.17 -10.49
C PRO A 269 -7.36 -8.25 -10.15
N LYS A 270 -8.45 -8.35 -10.94
CA LYS A 270 -9.48 -9.39 -10.74
C LYS A 270 -9.00 -10.81 -11.04
N GLU A 271 -8.19 -10.98 -12.10
CA GLU A 271 -7.62 -12.28 -12.47
C GLU A 271 -6.56 -12.71 -11.44
N PHE A 272 -5.71 -11.76 -11.01
CA PHE A 272 -4.71 -12.01 -9.96
C PHE A 272 -5.37 -12.32 -8.60
N ALA A 273 -6.45 -11.63 -8.21
CA ALA A 273 -7.23 -11.95 -7.01
C ALA A 273 -7.68 -13.43 -7.00
N GLY A 274 -8.14 -13.95 -8.15
CA GLY A 274 -8.45 -15.37 -8.31
C GLY A 274 -7.22 -16.28 -8.12
N GLN A 275 -6.09 -15.95 -8.76
CA GLN A 275 -4.84 -16.71 -8.64
C GLN A 275 -4.32 -16.80 -7.20
N ILE A 276 -4.49 -15.74 -6.41
CA ILE A 276 -4.04 -15.69 -5.01
C ILE A 276 -5.10 -16.15 -4.00
N ASN A 277 -6.22 -16.73 -4.47
CA ASN A 277 -7.39 -17.15 -3.69
C ASN A 277 -8.00 -16.03 -2.80
N LEU A 278 -8.00 -14.79 -3.29
CA LEU A 278 -8.56 -13.62 -2.61
C LEU A 278 -9.99 -13.37 -3.10
N ASN A 279 -10.97 -13.81 -2.30
CA ASN A 279 -12.38 -13.63 -2.62
C ASN A 279 -12.84 -12.19 -2.32
N VAL A 280 -13.19 -11.45 -3.37
CA VAL A 280 -13.62 -10.04 -3.30
C VAL A 280 -14.88 -9.85 -2.47
N ASN A 281 -15.84 -10.78 -2.49
CA ASN A 281 -17.05 -10.68 -1.68
C ASN A 281 -16.73 -10.85 -0.19
N ASN A 282 -15.79 -11.75 0.15
CA ASN A 282 -15.33 -11.94 1.52
C ASN A 282 -14.61 -10.69 2.06
N MET A 283 -13.77 -10.04 1.23
CA MET A 283 -13.12 -8.77 1.58
C MET A 283 -14.14 -7.69 1.98
N TRP A 284 -15.18 -7.49 1.15
CA TRP A 284 -16.24 -6.52 1.44
C TRP A 284 -17.08 -6.93 2.65
N GLY A 285 -17.37 -8.23 2.84
CA GLY A 285 -18.08 -8.73 4.01
C GLY A 285 -17.34 -8.48 5.33
N ILE A 286 -16.02 -8.69 5.36
CA ILE A 286 -15.17 -8.37 6.52
C ILE A 286 -15.22 -6.87 6.81
N LEU A 287 -15.01 -6.03 5.80
CA LEU A 287 -15.06 -4.57 5.97
C LEU A 287 -16.42 -4.11 6.47
N LYS A 288 -17.52 -4.60 5.88
CA LYS A 288 -18.88 -4.26 6.31
C LYS A 288 -19.10 -4.67 7.77
N THR A 289 -18.67 -5.86 8.18
CA THR A 289 -18.80 -6.33 9.57
C THR A 289 -18.09 -5.40 10.55
N VAL A 290 -16.87 -4.93 10.22
CA VAL A 290 -16.14 -3.96 11.06
C VAL A 290 -16.88 -2.62 11.13
N VAL A 291 -17.35 -2.11 9.99
CA VAL A 291 -18.11 -0.85 9.92
C VAL A 291 -19.42 -0.94 10.70
N ASP A 292 -20.19 -2.00 10.54
CA ASP A 292 -21.47 -2.25 11.24
C ASP A 292 -21.30 -2.33 12.76
N ILE A 293 -20.14 -2.80 13.25
CA ILE A 293 -19.78 -2.78 14.67
C ILE A 293 -19.46 -1.34 15.09
N CYS A 294 -18.57 -0.65 14.38
CA CYS A 294 -18.15 0.72 14.70
C CYS A 294 -19.31 1.73 14.66
N MET A 295 -20.27 1.59 13.75
CA MET A 295 -21.45 2.46 13.67
C MET A 295 -22.35 2.37 14.92
N LYS A 296 -22.38 1.22 15.59
CA LYS A 296 -23.21 0.96 16.79
C LYS A 296 -22.60 1.44 18.11
N LEU A 297 -21.34 1.85 18.10
CA LEU A 297 -20.66 2.40 19.29
C LEU A 297 -21.13 3.82 19.57
N ASP A 298 -20.87 4.32 20.78
CA ASP A 298 -21.05 5.74 21.10
C ASP A 298 -19.98 6.61 20.40
N GLU A 299 -20.20 7.93 20.36
CA GLU A 299 -19.19 8.87 19.86
C GLU A 299 -17.91 8.80 20.70
N GLY A 300 -16.74 8.87 20.04
CA GLY A 300 -15.46 8.72 20.73
C GLY A 300 -14.33 8.20 19.84
N LYS A 301 -13.19 7.93 20.49
CA LYS A 301 -11.97 7.40 19.88
C LYS A 301 -11.81 5.92 20.27
N TYR A 302 -11.48 5.08 19.30
CA TYR A 302 -11.34 3.64 19.45
C TYR A 302 -10.07 3.16 18.74
N LEU A 303 -9.58 1.98 19.13
CA LEU A 303 -8.42 1.32 18.53
C LEU A 303 -8.77 -0.12 18.16
N LEU A 304 -8.71 -0.44 16.87
CA LEU A 304 -8.70 -1.81 16.37
C LEU A 304 -7.27 -2.33 16.43
N VAL A 305 -7.04 -3.50 17.01
CA VAL A 305 -5.71 -4.13 17.14
C VAL A 305 -5.78 -5.61 16.76
N LYS A 306 -4.94 -6.05 15.83
CA LYS A 306 -4.70 -7.47 15.55
C LYS A 306 -3.73 -8.04 16.59
N ASP A 307 -4.17 -9.03 17.36
CA ASP A 307 -3.30 -9.74 18.31
C ASP A 307 -2.12 -10.41 17.57
N PRO A 308 -0.85 -10.22 17.99
CA PRO A 308 0.31 -10.81 17.31
C PRO A 308 0.37 -12.34 17.41
N ASN A 309 -0.18 -12.92 18.48
CA ASN A 309 -0.08 -14.35 18.79
C ASN A 309 -1.36 -15.13 18.47
N LYS A 310 -2.51 -14.44 18.41
CA LYS A 310 -3.83 -15.04 18.17
C LYS A 310 -4.45 -14.51 16.86
N PRO A 311 -5.20 -15.32 16.10
CA PRO A 311 -5.93 -14.88 14.92
C PRO A 311 -7.21 -14.11 15.30
N THR A 312 -7.06 -13.07 16.13
CA THR A 312 -8.17 -12.26 16.67
C THR A 312 -7.86 -10.77 16.55
N VAL A 313 -8.80 -10.00 16.01
CA VAL A 313 -8.80 -8.53 16.10
C VAL A 313 -9.64 -8.14 17.31
N ARG A 314 -9.15 -7.21 18.13
CA ARG A 314 -9.88 -6.63 19.27
C ARG A 314 -10.12 -5.15 19.02
N LEU A 315 -11.21 -4.66 19.59
CA LEU A 315 -11.62 -3.26 19.54
C LEU A 315 -11.61 -2.72 20.97
N TYR A 316 -10.86 -1.65 21.19
CA TYR A 316 -10.77 -0.97 22.48
C TYR A 316 -11.36 0.44 22.36
N SER A 317 -12.09 0.89 23.38
CA SER A 317 -12.33 2.32 23.58
C SER A 317 -11.09 2.94 24.21
N VAL A 318 -10.70 4.14 23.78
CA VAL A 318 -9.55 4.87 24.32
C VAL A 318 -9.98 6.29 24.72
N PRO A 319 -9.27 6.93 25.67
CA PRO A 319 -9.49 8.34 26.01
C PRO A 319 -9.43 9.27 24.78
N ALA A 320 -10.13 10.40 24.85
CA ALA A 320 -10.22 11.34 23.74
C ALA A 320 -8.85 11.94 23.37
N ASP A 321 -8.00 12.19 24.37
CA ASP A 321 -6.62 12.67 24.30
C ASP A 321 -5.60 11.61 23.85
N ALA A 322 -6.01 10.33 23.70
CA ALA A 322 -5.12 9.28 23.27
C ALA A 322 -4.52 9.55 21.87
N PHE A 323 -3.20 9.36 21.75
CA PHE A 323 -2.40 9.57 20.54
C PHE A 323 -2.25 11.02 20.07
N GLU A 324 -2.76 12.03 20.78
CA GLU A 324 -2.60 13.43 20.36
C GLU A 324 -1.12 13.89 20.35
N ASN A 325 -0.28 13.32 21.21
CA ASN A 325 1.16 13.55 21.22
C ASN A 325 1.93 12.89 20.05
N ASP A 326 1.37 11.86 19.41
CA ASP A 326 2.01 11.16 18.28
C ASP A 326 1.85 11.94 16.95
N TYR A 327 1.04 13.01 16.94
CA TYR A 327 0.90 13.96 15.82
C TYR A 327 1.85 15.17 15.92
N ALA A 328 2.66 15.27 16.97
CA ALA A 328 3.73 16.27 17.02
C ALA A 328 4.77 15.95 15.95
N GLU A 329 5.00 16.89 15.04
CA GLU A 329 5.96 16.74 13.93
C GLU A 329 7.34 16.34 14.47
N GLU A 330 7.83 15.14 14.12
CA GLU A 330 9.27 14.90 14.16
C GLU A 330 9.90 15.94 13.22
N PRO A 331 10.74 16.86 13.73
CA PRO A 331 11.38 17.83 12.87
C PRO A 331 12.21 17.07 11.84
N LEU A 332 12.03 17.41 10.56
CA LEU A 332 12.87 16.89 9.49
C LEU A 332 14.34 17.08 9.90
N PRO A 333 15.18 16.02 9.90
CA PRO A 333 16.58 16.17 10.26
C PRO A 333 17.20 17.19 9.30
N GLU A 334 17.76 18.26 9.86
CA GLU A 334 18.39 19.30 9.06
C GLU A 334 19.64 18.75 8.37
N VAL A 335 19.73 19.05 7.06
CA VAL A 335 20.86 18.85 6.12
C VAL A 335 21.02 17.45 5.52
#